data_AF-A0ABD4K430-F1
#
_entry.id   AF-A0ABD4K430-F1
#
_cell.length_a   1.000
_cell.length_b   1.000
_cell.length_c   1.000
_cell.angle_alpha   90.00
_cell.angle_beta   90.00
_cell.angle_gamma   90.00
#
_symmetry.space_group_name_H-M   'P 1'
#
loop_
_entity.id
_entity.type
_entity.pdbx_description
1 polymer ?
#
loop_
_entity_poly.entity_id
_entity_poly.type
_entity_poly.pdbx_seq_one_letter_code
_entity_poly.pdbx_strand_id
1 'polypeptide(L)'
;MYELGSFTPLARYEKGQLHYAVTDTVGHLQELLTEDGTIVWRGKQQLWGREESANDAKVSCRLRFPGQYEDEESGLYYNRFRYYDYETGHYLSPDPIGLLGGVNPYGYVHNPLGWIDPLGLACCPPEKGSDVTEDMIRRALEGDPMQTIQGSVSLPAIQRYVDRLLKGDIPPPIKS
;
A
#
# COMPACT_ATOMS: atom_id res chain seq x y z
N MET A 1 -11.00 -6.81 6.95
CA MET A 1 -12.26 -6.08 6.74
C MET A 1 -11.92 -4.61 6.66
N TYR A 2 -12.52 -3.90 5.70
CA TYR A 2 -12.31 -2.48 5.45
C TYR A 2 -13.62 -1.72 5.61
N GLU A 3 -13.55 -0.42 5.83
CA GLU A 3 -14.70 0.46 5.76
C GLU A 3 -15.29 0.46 4.34
N LEU A 4 -16.62 0.51 4.23
CA LEU A 4 -17.30 0.41 2.94
C LEU A 4 -16.92 1.59 2.03
N GLY A 5 -16.39 1.29 0.84
CA GLY A 5 -15.97 2.31 -0.13
C GLY A 5 -14.67 3.03 0.20
N SER A 6 -13.93 2.56 1.22
CA SER A 6 -12.70 3.17 1.74
C SER A 6 -11.59 2.13 1.80
N PHE A 7 -10.35 2.60 1.90
CA PHE A 7 -9.16 1.76 2.09
C PHE A 7 -8.71 1.69 3.55
N THR A 8 -9.56 2.18 4.46
CA THR A 8 -9.32 2.18 5.90
C THR A 8 -9.63 0.80 6.50
N PRO A 9 -8.66 0.11 7.11
CA PRO A 9 -8.89 -1.18 7.73
C PRO A 9 -9.72 -1.03 9.02
N LEU A 10 -10.74 -1.87 9.19
CA LEU A 10 -11.58 -1.91 10.39
C LEU A 10 -11.23 -3.08 11.31
N ALA A 11 -10.90 -4.23 10.72
CA ALA A 11 -10.54 -5.42 11.47
C ALA A 11 -9.72 -6.39 10.63
N ARG A 12 -8.87 -7.18 11.28
CA ARG A 12 -8.10 -8.27 10.69
C ARG A 12 -8.43 -9.57 11.42
N TYR A 13 -8.77 -10.61 10.67
CA TYR A 13 -8.92 -11.96 11.20
C TYR A 13 -7.77 -12.82 10.69
N GLU A 14 -6.94 -13.33 11.59
CA GLU A 14 -5.75 -14.10 11.24
C GLU A 14 -5.54 -15.23 12.26
N LYS A 15 -5.25 -16.45 11.79
CA LYS A 15 -4.97 -17.64 12.63
C LYS A 15 -6.01 -17.89 13.74
N GLY A 16 -7.28 -17.60 13.45
CA GLY A 16 -8.37 -17.80 14.42
C GLY A 16 -8.58 -16.66 15.40
N GLN A 17 -7.85 -15.55 15.27
CA GLN A 17 -7.93 -14.39 16.15
C GLN A 17 -8.44 -13.16 15.40
N LEU A 18 -9.49 -12.54 15.94
CA LEU A 18 -9.99 -11.26 15.47
C LEU A 18 -9.24 -10.11 16.14
N HIS A 19 -8.79 -9.17 15.33
CA HIS A 19 -8.15 -7.94 15.76
C HIS A 19 -8.92 -6.74 15.22
N TYR A 20 -9.28 -5.80 16.08
CA TYR A 20 -9.84 -4.52 15.68
C TYR A 20 -8.72 -3.54 15.33
N ALA A 21 -8.92 -2.77 14.26
CA ALA A 21 -7.97 -1.79 13.78
C ALA A 21 -8.33 -0.39 14.29
N VAL A 22 -7.32 0.35 14.77
CA VAL A 22 -7.41 1.79 15.01
C VAL A 22 -6.51 2.47 14.01
N THR A 23 -7.05 3.44 13.30
CA THR A 23 -6.37 4.16 12.22
C THR A 23 -6.32 5.65 12.51
N ASP A 24 -5.42 6.35 11.82
CA ASP A 24 -5.46 7.82 11.76
C ASP A 24 -6.48 8.32 10.73
N THR A 25 -6.45 9.63 10.49
CA THR A 25 -7.39 10.35 9.61
C THR A 25 -7.30 9.95 8.15
N VAL A 26 -6.18 9.40 7.69
CA VAL A 26 -6.03 8.92 6.31
C VAL A 26 -6.28 7.42 6.19
N GLY A 27 -6.53 6.72 7.29
CA GLY A 27 -6.74 5.28 7.31
C GLY A 27 -5.46 4.47 7.46
N HIS A 28 -4.33 5.11 7.80
CA HIS A 28 -3.12 4.38 8.16
C HIS A 28 -3.28 3.74 9.54
N LEU A 29 -2.87 2.48 9.68
CA LEU A 29 -3.08 1.70 10.88
C LEU A 29 -2.13 2.11 12.00
N GLN A 30 -2.69 2.50 13.13
CA GLN A 30 -1.94 2.93 14.32
C GLN A 30 -1.90 1.81 15.38
N GLU A 31 -2.99 1.07 15.57
CA GLU A 31 -3.07 0.02 16.59
C GLU A 31 -3.91 -1.18 16.15
N LEU A 32 -3.61 -2.33 16.74
CA LEU A 32 -4.46 -3.53 16.69
C LEU A 32 -4.82 -3.98 18.10
N LEU A 33 -6.10 -4.24 18.30
CA LEU A 33 -6.67 -4.64 19.58
C LEU A 33 -7.30 -6.02 19.50
N THR A 34 -7.19 -6.82 20.57
CA THR A 34 -7.96 -8.06 20.71
C THR A 34 -9.44 -7.77 20.93
N GLU A 35 -10.26 -8.81 20.94
CA GLU A 35 -11.69 -8.73 21.28
C GLU A 35 -11.95 -8.15 22.68
N ASP A 36 -11.01 -8.34 23.61
CA ASP A 36 -11.07 -7.81 24.97
C ASP A 36 -10.58 -6.35 25.07
N GLY A 37 -10.23 -5.71 23.95
CA GLY A 37 -9.71 -4.33 23.91
C GLY A 37 -8.24 -4.20 24.32
N THR A 38 -7.48 -5.29 24.33
CA THR A 38 -6.04 -5.23 24.64
C THR A 38 -5.22 -4.90 23.40
N ILE A 39 -4.36 -3.89 23.46
CA ILE A 39 -3.45 -3.54 22.37
C ILE A 39 -2.38 -4.61 22.22
N VAL A 40 -2.36 -5.27 21.06
CA VAL A 40 -1.40 -6.33 20.72
C VAL A 40 -0.43 -5.95 19.62
N TRP A 41 -0.63 -4.79 19.00
CA TRP A 41 0.34 -4.15 18.13
C TRP A 41 0.05 -2.65 18.13
N ARG A 42 1.11 -1.84 18.13
CA ARG A 42 1.03 -0.39 17.91
C ARG A 42 2.18 -0.02 17.00
N GLY A 43 1.84 0.67 15.93
CA GLY A 43 2.80 1.24 15.02
C GLY A 43 3.22 2.63 15.45
N LYS A 44 4.41 3.03 15.02
CA LYS A 44 4.88 4.42 15.10
C LYS A 44 5.55 4.71 13.79
N GLN A 45 5.02 5.69 13.06
CA GLN A 45 5.46 5.98 11.71
C GLN A 45 6.02 7.41 11.60
N GLN A 46 7.04 7.60 10.76
CA GLN A 46 7.42 8.92 10.28
C GLN A 46 6.43 9.46 9.23
N LEU A 47 6.64 10.70 8.79
CA LEU A 47 5.78 11.39 7.83
C LEU A 47 5.59 10.63 6.50
N TRP A 48 6.64 9.95 6.02
CA TRP A 48 6.66 9.30 4.70
C TRP A 48 6.58 7.78 4.77
N GLY A 49 5.92 7.21 5.78
CA GLY A 49 5.64 5.77 5.78
C GLY A 49 6.63 4.95 6.59
N ARG A 50 7.82 5.48 6.91
CA ARG A 50 8.84 4.72 7.64
C ARG A 50 8.32 4.31 9.02
N GLU A 51 8.15 3.01 9.21
CA GLU A 51 7.79 2.43 10.49
C GLU A 51 9.00 2.41 11.44
N GLU A 52 8.89 3.12 12.56
CA GLU A 52 9.83 3.15 13.67
C GLU A 52 9.31 2.26 14.80
N SER A 53 9.84 1.03 14.91
CA SER A 53 9.62 0.17 16.08
C SER A 53 8.13 -0.01 16.44
N ALA A 54 7.52 -1.06 15.90
CA ALA A 54 6.33 -1.61 16.55
C ALA A 54 6.71 -2.02 17.98
N ASN A 55 5.79 -1.88 18.95
CA ASN A 55 5.98 -2.41 20.30
C ASN A 55 6.52 -3.87 20.28
N ASP A 56 7.06 -4.38 21.39
CA ASP A 56 7.59 -5.75 21.61
C ASP A 56 6.50 -6.86 21.51
N ALA A 57 5.65 -6.74 20.51
CA ALA A 57 4.37 -7.39 20.39
C ALA A 57 4.53 -8.67 19.58
N LYS A 58 3.90 -9.75 20.07
CA LYS A 58 3.91 -11.06 19.41
C LYS A 58 3.21 -11.05 18.05
N VAL A 59 2.43 -10.01 17.78
CA VAL A 59 1.66 -9.81 16.56
C VAL A 59 2.35 -8.76 15.71
N SER A 60 2.68 -9.10 14.47
CA SER A 60 3.22 -8.15 13.50
C SER A 60 2.10 -7.57 12.62
N CYS A 61 2.33 -6.36 12.11
CA CYS A 61 1.51 -5.77 11.06
C CYS A 61 2.37 -5.24 9.92
N ARG A 62 1.99 -5.64 8.70
CA ARG A 62 2.66 -5.26 7.46
C ARG A 62 1.85 -4.29 6.61
N LEU A 63 0.69 -3.85 7.11
CA LEU A 63 -0.03 -2.74 6.50
C LEU A 63 0.79 -1.47 6.71
N ARG A 64 0.86 -0.65 5.65
CA ARG A 64 1.49 0.68 5.67
C ARG A 64 0.42 1.69 5.31
N PHE A 65 0.74 2.75 4.58
CA PHE A 65 -0.29 3.66 4.07
C PHE A 65 -1.39 2.88 3.32
N PRO A 66 -2.61 3.43 3.20
CA PRO A 66 -3.69 2.76 2.49
C PRO A 66 -3.27 2.29 1.10
N GLY A 67 -3.54 1.01 0.79
CA GLY A 67 -3.10 0.35 -0.44
C GLY A 67 -1.73 -0.32 -0.36
N GLN A 68 -0.90 0.03 0.63
CA GLN A 68 0.46 -0.42 0.76
C GLN A 68 0.63 -1.62 1.72
N TYR A 69 1.50 -2.54 1.33
CA TYR A 69 1.89 -3.69 2.12
C TYR A 69 3.42 -3.83 2.14
N GLU A 70 4.01 -4.00 3.31
CA GLU A 70 5.44 -4.23 3.45
C GLU A 70 5.84 -5.61 2.92
N ASP A 71 6.72 -5.59 1.92
CA ASP A 71 7.41 -6.77 1.44
C ASP A 71 8.71 -6.97 2.22
N GLU A 72 8.73 -7.99 3.08
CA GLU A 72 9.87 -8.28 3.97
C GLU A 72 11.13 -8.72 3.20
N GLU A 73 10.99 -9.30 1.99
CA GLU A 73 12.16 -9.72 1.20
C GLU A 73 12.97 -8.50 0.71
N SER A 74 12.27 -7.45 0.29
CA SER A 74 12.88 -6.23 -0.25
C SER A 74 13.00 -5.09 0.76
N GLY A 75 12.19 -5.11 1.81
CA GLY A 75 11.98 -3.98 2.71
C GLY A 75 11.11 -2.86 2.10
N LEU A 76 10.66 -2.99 0.86
CA LEU A 76 9.88 -1.97 0.17
C LEU A 76 8.39 -2.11 0.46
N TYR A 77 7.63 -1.05 0.20
CA TYR A 77 6.18 -1.09 0.35
C TYR A 77 5.54 -1.31 -1.02
N TYR A 78 4.99 -2.50 -1.19
CA TYR A 78 4.24 -2.85 -2.38
C TYR A 78 2.91 -2.09 -2.41
N ASN A 79 2.64 -1.36 -3.49
CA ASN A 79 1.39 -0.64 -3.71
C ASN A 79 0.84 -0.93 -5.10
N ARG A 80 0.28 -2.12 -5.26
CA ARG A 80 -0.33 -2.66 -6.48
C ARG A 80 0.54 -2.50 -7.74
N PHE A 81 0.46 -1.36 -8.40
CA PHE A 81 1.17 -1.09 -9.64
C PHE A 81 2.62 -0.63 -9.44
N ARG A 82 3.00 -0.21 -8.23
CA ARG A 82 4.32 0.35 -7.94
C ARG A 82 4.90 -0.15 -6.61
N TYR A 83 6.22 -0.10 -6.49
CA TYR A 83 6.93 -0.27 -5.21
C TYR A 83 7.33 1.10 -4.68
N TYR A 84 7.00 1.36 -3.43
CA TYR A 84 7.32 2.58 -2.70
C TYR A 84 8.51 2.34 -1.77
N ASP A 85 9.46 3.27 -1.83
CA ASP A 85 10.59 3.34 -0.92
C ASP A 85 10.31 4.38 0.16
N TYR A 86 10.18 3.91 1.40
CA TYR A 86 9.90 4.76 2.55
C TYR A 86 11.08 5.64 2.96
N GLU A 87 12.31 5.31 2.57
CA GLU A 87 13.48 6.13 2.88
C GLU A 87 13.51 7.39 2.02
N THR A 88 13.16 7.25 0.75
CA THR A 88 13.15 8.38 -0.20
C THR A 88 11.79 9.06 -0.32
N GLY A 89 10.71 8.42 0.11
CA GLY A 89 9.35 8.94 -0.03
C GLY A 89 8.77 8.87 -1.44
N HIS A 90 9.32 7.99 -2.30
CA HIS A 90 8.99 7.91 -3.72
C HIS A 90 8.72 6.48 -4.17
N TYR A 91 7.99 6.36 -5.28
CA TYR A 91 7.94 5.13 -6.06
C TYR A 91 9.25 4.90 -6.82
N LEU A 92 9.59 3.62 -7.01
CA LEU A 92 10.78 3.21 -7.74
C LEU A 92 10.60 3.21 -9.26
N SER A 93 9.35 3.20 -9.73
CA SER A 93 9.00 3.25 -11.15
C SER A 93 8.11 4.47 -11.45
N PRO A 94 8.22 5.05 -12.65
CA PRO A 94 7.30 6.10 -13.06
C PRO A 94 5.86 5.57 -13.12
N ASP A 95 4.90 6.47 -12.97
CA ASP A 95 3.48 6.15 -13.04
C ASP A 95 3.10 5.53 -14.40
N PRO A 96 2.52 4.31 -14.43
CA PRO A 96 2.08 3.67 -15.67
C PRO A 96 1.05 4.51 -16.43
N ILE A 97 0.18 5.27 -15.75
CA ILE A 97 -0.79 6.16 -16.42
C ILE A 97 -0.19 7.54 -16.75
N GLY A 98 1.12 7.71 -16.55
CA GLY A 98 1.86 8.92 -16.86
C GLY A 98 1.37 10.14 -16.07
N LEU A 99 1.26 11.28 -16.75
CA LEU A 99 0.83 12.53 -16.13
C LEU A 99 -0.64 12.55 -15.70
N LEU A 100 -1.42 11.52 -16.04
CA LEU A 100 -2.80 11.37 -15.55
C LEU A 100 -2.83 11.05 -14.05
N GLY A 101 -1.79 10.42 -13.52
CA GLY A 101 -1.63 10.13 -12.09
C GLY A 101 -1.15 11.33 -11.27
N GLY A 102 -0.62 12.35 -11.94
CA GLY A 102 -0.11 13.57 -11.33
C GLY A 102 1.12 14.11 -12.02
N VAL A 103 1.57 15.28 -11.57
CA VAL A 103 2.73 15.98 -12.17
C VAL A 103 4.07 15.33 -11.83
N ASN A 104 4.17 14.63 -10.69
CA ASN A 104 5.36 13.89 -10.29
C ASN A 104 5.14 12.40 -10.52
N PRO A 105 5.73 11.80 -11.59
CA PRO A 105 5.49 10.39 -11.93
C PRO A 105 6.05 9.41 -10.90
N TYR A 106 6.94 9.86 -10.00
CA TYR A 106 7.52 9.03 -8.93
C TYR A 106 6.95 9.37 -7.55
N GLY A 107 6.09 10.38 -7.43
CA GLY A 107 5.56 10.80 -6.14
C GLY A 107 4.49 9.86 -5.61
N TYR A 108 4.44 9.66 -4.29
CA TYR A 108 3.29 9.03 -3.63
C TYR A 108 2.09 9.96 -3.64
N VAL A 109 2.13 11.00 -2.82
CA VAL A 109 1.12 12.05 -2.75
C VAL A 109 1.80 13.38 -2.43
N HIS A 110 1.12 14.50 -2.65
CA HIS A 110 1.66 15.81 -2.31
C HIS A 110 1.62 16.09 -0.79
N ASN A 111 0.66 15.51 -0.07
CA ASN A 111 0.53 15.63 1.38
C ASN A 111 0.00 14.33 2.01
N PRO A 112 0.85 13.50 2.63
CA PRO A 112 0.47 12.19 3.17
C PRO A 112 -0.43 12.27 4.42
N LEU A 113 -0.66 13.48 4.96
CA LEU A 113 -1.58 13.70 6.09
C LEU A 113 -3.03 13.88 5.67
N GLY A 114 -3.30 14.08 4.37
CA GLY A 114 -4.67 14.32 3.87
C GLY A 114 -4.97 13.67 2.53
N TRP A 115 -4.01 12.97 1.93
CA TRP A 115 -4.16 12.30 0.63
C TRP A 115 -3.52 10.93 0.69
N ILE A 116 -4.08 10.02 -0.10
CA ILE A 116 -3.63 8.64 -0.21
C ILE A 116 -3.53 8.26 -1.69
N ASP A 117 -2.74 7.25 -2.03
CA ASP A 117 -2.74 6.63 -3.36
C ASP A 117 -2.96 5.12 -3.20
N PRO A 118 -4.22 4.66 -3.08
CA PRO A 118 -4.52 3.27 -2.72
C PRO A 118 -4.21 2.25 -3.82
N LEU A 119 -4.02 2.75 -5.03
CA LEU A 119 -3.69 1.93 -6.19
C LEU A 119 -2.23 2.06 -6.58
N GLY A 120 -1.52 3.10 -6.17
CA GLY A 120 -0.22 3.40 -6.76
C GLY A 120 -0.37 3.89 -8.19
N LEU A 121 -1.39 4.71 -8.48
CA LEU A 121 -1.65 5.29 -9.81
C LEU A 121 -2.17 6.73 -9.76
N ALA A 122 -2.90 7.11 -8.72
CA ALA A 122 -3.44 8.46 -8.61
C ALA A 122 -3.84 8.75 -7.17
N CYS A 123 -3.42 9.91 -6.67
CA CYS A 123 -3.79 10.33 -5.33
C CYS A 123 -5.27 10.73 -5.23
N CYS A 124 -5.92 10.41 -4.11
CA CYS A 124 -7.28 10.80 -3.79
C CYS A 124 -7.40 11.17 -2.30
N PRO A 125 -8.47 11.90 -1.90
CA PRO A 125 -8.83 12.07 -0.50
C PRO A 125 -9.21 10.71 0.13
N PRO A 126 -8.99 10.50 1.44
CA PRO A 126 -9.27 9.22 2.12
C PRO A 126 -10.74 8.80 2.07
N GLU A 127 -11.67 9.77 2.15
CA GLU A 127 -13.11 9.53 2.05
C GLU A 127 -13.62 9.20 0.64
N LYS A 128 -12.75 9.24 -0.38
CA LYS A 128 -13.10 8.94 -1.76
C LYS A 128 -12.23 7.79 -2.29
N GLY A 129 -12.85 6.90 -3.05
CA GLY A 129 -12.13 5.93 -3.86
C GLY A 129 -11.25 6.62 -4.92
N SER A 130 -10.31 5.86 -5.49
CA SER A 130 -9.54 6.35 -6.63
C SER A 130 -10.46 6.47 -7.86
N ASP A 131 -10.42 7.61 -8.55
CA ASP A 131 -11.17 7.85 -9.80
C ASP A 131 -10.57 7.13 -11.03
N VAL A 132 -9.57 6.26 -10.82
CA VAL A 132 -8.89 5.51 -11.87
C VAL A 132 -9.79 4.36 -12.36
N THR A 133 -10.14 4.40 -13.65
CA THR A 133 -11.00 3.38 -14.28
C THR A 133 -10.20 2.21 -14.86
N GLU A 134 -10.84 1.04 -15.03
CA GLU A 134 -10.21 -0.12 -15.69
C GLU A 134 -9.71 0.20 -17.11
N ASP A 135 -10.45 1.04 -17.86
CA ASP A 135 -10.04 1.46 -19.19
C ASP A 135 -8.77 2.32 -19.17
N MET A 136 -8.60 3.18 -18.16
CA MET A 136 -7.38 3.97 -18.00
C MET A 136 -6.17 3.07 -17.72
N ILE A 137 -6.34 2.09 -16.83
CA ILE A 137 -5.30 1.09 -16.52
C ILE A 137 -4.96 0.29 -17.78
N ARG A 138 -5.97 -0.21 -18.49
CA ARG A 138 -5.78 -1.00 -19.70
C ARG A 138 -5.00 -0.22 -20.76
N ARG A 139 -5.41 1.00 -21.07
CA ARG A 139 -4.75 1.85 -22.08
C ARG A 139 -3.30 2.17 -21.72
N ALA A 140 -3.02 2.39 -20.45
CA ALA A 140 -1.66 2.59 -19.96
C ALA A 140 -0.78 1.35 -20.17
N LEU A 141 -1.33 0.16 -19.93
CA LEU A 141 -0.61 -1.11 -20.09
C LEU A 141 -0.48 -1.55 -21.56
N GLU A 142 -1.35 -1.08 -22.46
CA GLU A 142 -1.33 -1.39 -23.90
C GLU A 142 -0.29 -0.59 -24.71
N GLY A 143 0.23 0.53 -24.18
CA GLY A 143 0.98 1.54 -24.95
C GLY A 143 2.50 1.58 -24.80
N ASP A 144 3.08 1.18 -23.68
CA ASP A 144 4.53 0.98 -23.49
C ASP A 144 4.73 0.27 -22.13
N PRO A 145 5.31 -0.95 -22.09
CA PRO A 145 5.34 -1.75 -20.88
C PRO A 145 6.30 -1.11 -19.90
N MET A 146 5.83 -0.70 -18.70
CA MET A 146 6.64 -0.55 -17.48
C MET A 146 8.14 -0.32 -17.77
N GLN A 147 8.49 0.78 -18.47
CA GLN A 147 9.89 1.03 -18.83
C GLN A 147 10.58 1.48 -17.53
N THR A 148 11.06 0.47 -16.81
CA THR A 148 11.85 0.64 -15.60
C THR A 148 13.19 1.18 -16.07
N ILE A 149 13.39 2.50 -15.99
CA ILE A 149 14.69 3.09 -16.28
C ILE A 149 15.70 2.46 -15.31
N GLN A 150 16.74 1.88 -15.90
CA GLN A 150 17.68 0.95 -15.29
C GLN A 150 18.25 1.40 -13.94
N GLY A 151 18.27 0.45 -12.99
CA GLY A 151 19.33 0.35 -11.99
C GLY A 151 18.91 0.27 -10.52
N SER A 152 18.15 -0.76 -10.10
CA SER A 152 18.29 -1.42 -8.78
C SER A 152 17.16 -2.38 -8.40
N VAL A 153 15.99 -2.35 -9.06
CA VAL A 153 14.95 -3.36 -8.80
C VAL A 153 15.04 -4.47 -9.84
N SER A 154 15.56 -5.62 -9.44
CA SER A 154 15.69 -6.76 -10.34
C SER A 154 14.31 -7.22 -10.81
N LEU A 155 14.11 -7.36 -12.12
CA LEU A 155 12.99 -8.04 -12.78
C LEU A 155 12.50 -9.33 -12.04
N PRO A 156 13.39 -10.12 -11.40
CA PRO A 156 12.98 -11.22 -10.53
C PRO A 156 12.00 -10.87 -9.40
N ALA A 157 12.06 -9.68 -8.78
CA ALA A 157 11.18 -9.35 -7.64
C ALA A 157 9.72 -9.13 -8.10
N ILE A 158 9.53 -8.37 -9.19
CA ILE A 158 8.22 -8.14 -9.80
C ILE A 158 7.68 -9.46 -10.39
N GLN A 159 8.51 -10.26 -11.05
CA GLN A 159 8.10 -11.55 -11.58
C GLN A 159 7.73 -12.53 -10.46
N ARG A 160 8.53 -12.62 -9.39
CA ARG A 160 8.23 -13.46 -8.21
C ARG A 160 6.95 -13.02 -7.51
N TYR A 161 6.68 -11.71 -7.46
CA TYR A 161 5.43 -11.18 -6.94
C TYR A 161 4.23 -11.61 -7.80
N VAL A 162 4.29 -11.42 -9.13
CA VAL A 162 3.22 -11.85 -10.05
C VAL A 162 2.98 -13.36 -9.92
N ASP A 163 4.05 -14.14 -9.84
CA ASP A 163 3.96 -15.58 -9.64
C ASP A 163 3.29 -15.94 -8.31
N ARG A 164 3.61 -15.24 -7.21
CA ARG A 164 3.00 -15.42 -5.88
C ARG A 164 1.54 -14.98 -5.85
N LEU A 165 1.20 -13.89 -6.54
CA LEU A 165 -0.18 -13.41 -6.69
C LEU A 165 -1.02 -14.43 -7.47
N LEU A 166 -0.51 -14.94 -8.59
CA LEU A 166 -1.17 -15.97 -9.39
C LEU A 166 -1.29 -17.32 -8.65
N LYS A 167 -0.35 -17.61 -7.74
CA LYS A 167 -0.41 -18.78 -6.84
C LYS A 167 -1.33 -18.60 -5.64
N GLY A 168 -1.77 -17.36 -5.35
CA GLY A 168 -2.56 -17.04 -4.16
C GLY A 168 -1.77 -16.96 -2.86
N ASP A 169 -0.43 -16.90 -2.94
CA ASP A 169 0.47 -16.80 -1.78
C ASP A 169 0.42 -15.42 -1.10
N ILE A 170 -0.14 -14.43 -1.80
CA ILE A 170 -0.33 -13.06 -1.34
C ILE A 170 -1.75 -12.62 -1.72
N PRO A 171 -2.43 -11.84 -0.86
CA PRO A 171 -3.83 -11.50 -1.08
C PRO A 171 -3.99 -10.70 -2.37
N PRO A 172 -5.06 -10.97 -3.16
CA PRO A 172 -5.30 -10.22 -4.38
C PRO A 172 -5.49 -8.73 -4.04
N PRO A 173 -5.11 -7.83 -4.96
CA PRO A 173 -5.34 -6.40 -4.80
C PRO A 173 -6.80 -6.20 -4.40
N ILE A 174 -7.02 -5.69 -3.17
CA ILE A 174 -8.32 -5.60 -2.51
C ILE A 174 -9.32 -5.04 -3.53
N LYS A 175 -10.29 -5.87 -3.93
CA LYS A 175 -11.39 -5.43 -4.79
C LYS A 175 -12.29 -4.56 -3.92
N SER A 176 -12.44 -3.30 -4.32
CA SER A 176 -13.61 -2.50 -3.95
C SER A 176 -14.86 -3.15 -4.55
#